data_AF-A0A1H4G3M7-F1
#
_entry.id   AF-A0A1H4G3M7-F1
#
_cell.length_a   1.000
_cell.length_b   1.000
_cell.length_c   1.000
_cell.angle_alpha   90.00
_cell.angle_beta   90.00
_cell.angle_gamma   90.00
#
_symmetry.space_group_name_H-M   'P 1'
#
loop_
_entity.id
_entity.type
_entity.pdbx_description
1 polymer ?
#
loop_
_entity_poly.entity_id
_entity_poly.type
_entity_poly.pdbx_seq_one_letter_code
_entity_poly.pdbx_strand_id
1 'polypeptide(L)' 'MVEVLLFGIFFFPQTAAGLLAKSRGRNFWFWFFISFLIPIISLFVLLYLKDKDENTNSRYQLADHVRNRNEHSIDK' A
#
# COMPACT_ATOMS: atom_id res chain seq x y z
N MET A 1 20.30 15.79 -20.96
CA MET A 1 21.29 15.52 -19.87
C MET A 1 20.60 15.19 -18.55
N VAL A 2 19.52 15.88 -18.19
CA VAL A 2 18.74 15.60 -16.97
C VAL A 2 18.14 14.19 -16.98
N GLU A 3 17.81 13.64 -18.15
CA GLU A 3 17.25 12.29 -18.27
C GLU A 3 18.24 11.22 -17.76
N VAL A 4 19.52 11.34 -18.11
CA VAL A 4 20.57 10.40 -17.67
C VAL A 4 20.77 10.46 -16.16
N LEU A 5 20.67 11.66 -15.57
CA LEU A 5 20.75 11.85 -14.13
C LEU A 5 19.57 11.17 -13.41
N LEU A 6 18.36 11.34 -13.94
CA LEU A 6 17.14 10.72 -13.40
C LEU A 6 17.21 9.20 -13.47
N PHE A 7 17.65 8.64 -14.61
CA PHE A 7 17.90 7.21 -14.73
C PHE A 7 18.98 6.74 -13.75
N GLY A 8 20.05 7.49 -13.59
CA GLY A 8 21.11 7.21 -12.62
C GLY A 8 20.57 7.14 -11.20
N ILE A 9 19.83 8.16 -10.74
CA ILE A 9 19.25 8.22 -9.39
C ILE A 9 18.25 7.08 -9.19
N PHE A 10 17.46 6.73 -10.20
CA PHE A 10 16.45 5.69 -10.11
C PHE A 10 17.03 4.28 -10.04
N PHE A 11 18.14 4.01 -10.75
CA PHE A 11 18.83 2.70 -10.78
C PHE A 11 19.96 2.57 -9.75
N PHE A 12 20.43 3.68 -9.20
CA PHE A 12 21.49 3.70 -8.18
C PHE A 12 21.17 2.82 -6.96
N PRO A 13 19.99 2.90 -6.32
CA PRO A 13 19.72 2.08 -5.13
C PRO A 13 19.70 0.57 -5.42
N GLN A 14 19.21 0.14 -6.59
CA GLN A 14 19.13 -1.27 -6.99
C GLN A 14 20.52 -1.82 -7.31
N THR A 15 21.33 -1.04 -8.04
CA THR A 15 22.72 -1.39 -8.34
C THR A 15 23.59 -1.38 -7.07
N ALA A 16 23.38 -0.41 -6.18
CA ALA A 16 24.06 -0.33 -4.89
C ALA A 16 23.72 -1.55 -4.01
N ALA A 17 22.46 -1.98 -3.94
CA ALA A 17 22.06 -3.18 -3.22
C ALA A 17 22.75 -4.45 -3.76
N GLY A 18 22.83 -4.61 -5.08
CA GLY A 18 23.57 -5.69 -5.71
C GLY A 18 25.07 -5.63 -5.39
N LEU A 19 25.68 -4.45 -5.46
CA LEU A 19 27.10 -4.25 -5.17
C LEU A 19 27.42 -4.58 -3.70
N LEU A 20 26.55 -4.15 -2.79
CA LEU A 20 26.66 -4.44 -1.35
C LEU A 20 26.50 -5.94 -1.07
N ALA A 21 25.58 -6.60 -1.77
CA ALA A 21 25.43 -8.05 -1.65
C ALA A 21 26.70 -8.79 -2.12
N LYS A 22 27.27 -8.36 -3.25
CA LYS A 22 28.51 -8.93 -3.78
C LYS A 22 29.67 -8.75 -2.79
N SER A 23 29.81 -7.57 -2.16
CA SER A 23 30.85 -7.33 -1.15
C SER A 23 30.65 -8.14 0.14
N ARG A 24 29.43 -8.61 0.40
CA ARG A 24 29.08 -9.50 1.52
C ARG A 24 29.13 -10.99 1.15
N GLY A 25 29.67 -11.35 -0.02
CA GLY A 25 29.78 -12.75 -0.47
C GLY A 25 28.45 -13.37 -0.89
N ARG A 26 27.41 -12.57 -1.13
CA ARG A 26 26.09 -13.01 -1.58
C ARG A 26 25.95 -12.77 -3.09
N ASN A 27 25.00 -13.47 -3.72
CA ASN A 27 24.78 -13.37 -5.16
C ASN A 27 24.24 -11.97 -5.56
N PHE A 28 25.00 -11.24 -6.38
CA PHE A 28 24.65 -9.91 -6.89
C PHE A 28 23.25 -9.90 -7.51
N TRP A 29 22.99 -10.82 -8.43
CA TRP A 29 21.76 -10.84 -9.22
C TRP A 29 20.54 -11.14 -8.35
N PHE A 30 20.67 -12.06 -7.41
CA PHE A 30 19.58 -12.40 -6.49
C PHE A 30 19.13 -11.17 -5.68
N TRP A 31 20.08 -10.42 -5.12
CA TRP A 31 19.79 -9.24 -4.32
C TRP A 31 19.36 -8.02 -5.16
N PHE A 32 19.90 -7.88 -6.36
CA PHE A 32 19.44 -6.89 -7.33
C PHE A 32 17.97 -7.11 -7.71
N PHE A 33 17.59 -8.35 -8.05
CA PHE A 33 16.21 -8.70 -8.37
C PHE A 33 15.27 -8.52 -7.17
N ILE A 34 15.69 -8.87 -5.95
CA ILE A 34 14.89 -8.62 -4.74
C ILE A 34 14.62 -7.13 -4.56
N SER A 35 15.64 -6.28 -4.67
CA SER A 35 15.48 -4.83 -4.54
C SER A 35 14.56 -4.25 -5.61
N PHE A 36 14.56 -4.83 -6.80
CA PHE A 36 13.69 -4.42 -7.91
C PHE A 36 12.25 -4.96 -7.76
N LEU A 37 12.10 -6.16 -7.21
CA LEU A 37 10.81 -6.86 -7.12
C LEU A 37 9.93 -6.31 -5.99
N ILE A 38 10.52 -5.82 -4.89
CA ILE A 38 9.78 -5.21 -3.76
C ILE A 38 8.84 -4.08 -4.22
N PRO A 39 9.30 -3.06 -4.99
CA PRO A 39 8.42 -2.02 -5.54
C PRO A 39 7.23 -2.57 -6.34
N ILE A 40 7.48 -3.60 -7.16
CA ILE A 40 6.45 -4.22 -8.01
C ILE A 40 5.41 -4.95 -7.15
N ILE A 41 5.86 -5.73 -6.16
CA ILE A 41 4.98 -6.43 -5.22
C ILE A 41 4.16 -5.41 -4.42
N SER A 42 4.79 -4.33 -3.95
CA SER A 42 4.08 -3.26 -3.25
C SER A 42 2.97 -2.68 -4.13
N LEU A 43 3.24 -2.41 -5.40
CA LEU A 43 2.24 -1.89 -6.34
C LEU A 43 1.08 -2.88 -6.53
N PHE A 44 1.41 -4.16 -6.70
CA PHE A 44 0.42 -5.22 -6.86
C PHE A 44 -0.46 -5.32 -5.60
N VAL A 45 0.14 -5.36 -4.42
CA VAL A 45 -0.61 -5.37 -3.16
C VAL A 45 -1.52 -4.16 -3.08
N LEU A 46 -1.05 -2.94 -3.33
CA LEU A 46 -1.91 -1.75 -3.28
C LEU A 46 -3.07 -1.82 -4.30
N LEU A 47 -2.84 -2.37 -5.49
CA LEU A 47 -3.87 -2.47 -6.51
C LEU A 47 -5.01 -3.42 -6.10
N TYR A 48 -4.67 -4.50 -5.38
CA TYR A 48 -5.62 -5.51 -4.93
C TYR A 48 -6.04 -5.36 -3.47
N LEU A 49 -5.37 -4.48 -2.72
CA LEU A 49 -5.74 -4.18 -1.35
C LEU A 49 -7.09 -3.48 -1.42
N LYS A 50 -8.12 -4.18 -0.94
CA LYS A 50 -9.46 -3.62 -0.83
C LYS A 50 -9.35 -2.28 -0.12
N ASP A 51 -9.96 -1.25 -0.72
CA ASP A 51 -10.01 0.08 -0.12
C ASP A 51 -10.43 -0.06 1.33
N LYS A 52 -9.69 0.62 2.20
CA LYS A 52 -10.05 0.67 3.62
C LYS A 52 -11.40 1.38 3.66
N ASP A 53 -12.47 0.60 3.80
CA ASP A 53 -13.81 1.12 3.91
C ASP A 53 -13.78 2.12 5.08
N GLU A 54 -13.91 3.41 4.81
CA GLU A 54 -13.97 4.47 5.83
C GLU A 54 -15.30 4.40 6.63
N ASN A 55 -15.89 3.21 6.69
CA ASN A 55 -17.22 2.91 7.20
C ASN A 55 -17.17 1.91 8.37
N THR A 56 -16.13 1.97 9.18
CA THR A 56 -16.10 1.28 10.49
C THR A 56 -16.28 2.23 11.68
N ASN A 57 -16.69 3.49 11.48
CA ASN A 57 -17.11 4.39 12.57
C ASN A 57 -18.09 5.51 12.17
N SER A 58 -18.81 5.40 11.06
CA SER A 58 -19.94 6.28 10.74
C SER A 58 -21.19 5.46 10.40
N ARG A 59 -21.58 4.59 11.34
CA ARG A 59 -23.00 4.27 11.52
C ARG A 59 -23.68 5.60 11.79
N TYR A 60 -24.15 6.26 10.74
CA TYR A 60 -24.98 7.45 10.83
C TYR A 60 -26.17 7.07 11.71
N GLN A 61 -26.11 7.48 12.97
CA GLN A 61 -27.15 7.25 13.98
C GLN A 61 -28.46 7.97 13.60
N LEU A 62 -28.56 8.56 12.41
CA LEU A 62 -29.72 9.28 11.88
C LEU A 62 -30.98 8.41 11.74
N ALA A 63 -30.84 7.09 11.59
CA ALA A 63 -31.99 6.19 11.47
C ALA A 63 -32.50 5.65 12.81
N ASP A 64 -31.67 5.64 13.86
CA ASP A 64 -32.01 4.99 15.14
C ASP A 64 -33.07 5.79 15.92
N HIS A 65 -33.14 7.11 15.74
CA HIS A 65 -34.18 7.95 16.38
C HIS A 65 -35.52 7.98 15.63
N VAL A 66 -35.55 7.67 14.34
CA VAL A 66 -36.82 7.52 13.59
C VAL A 66 -37.49 6.18 13.93
N ARG A 67 -36.69 5.12 14.10
CA ARG A 67 -37.19 3.79 14.48
C ARG A 67 -37.84 3.79 15.87
N ASN A 68 -37.21 4.45 16.84
CA ASN A 68 -37.71 4.48 18.21
C ASN A 68 -38.98 5.34 18.41
N ARG A 69 -39.21 6.35 17.55
CA ARG A 69 -40.47 7.12 17.54
C ARG A 69 -41.65 6.25 17.11
N ASN A 70 -41.47 5.45 16.07
CA ASN A 70 -42.55 4.65 15.50
C ASN A 70 -42.95 3.49 16.44
N GLU A 71 -42.00 2.94 17.19
CA GLU A 71 -42.26 1.88 18.16
C GLU A 71 -43.08 2.40 19.35
N HIS A 72 -42.82 3.63 19.82
CA HIS A 72 -43.59 4.22 20.92
C HIS A 72 -45.00 4.71 20.52
N SER A 73 -45.26 4.91 19.22
CA SER A 73 -46.59 5.30 18.72
C SER A 73 -47.54 4.14 18.41
N ILE A 74 -47.06 2.90 18.42
CA ILE A 74 -47.87 1.71 18.15
C ILE A 74 -48.50 1.15 19.45
N ASP A 75 -47.99 1.56 20.62
CA ASP A 75 -48.41 1.08 21.95
C ASP A 75 -49.34 2.09 22.70
N LYS A 76 -50.07 2.93 21.97
CA LYS A 76 -51.06 3.87 22.52
C LYS A 76 -52.41 3.79 21.82
#